data_AF-A0A2V6GYN3-F1
#
_entry.id   AF-A0A2V6GYN3-F1
#
_cell.length_a   1.000
_cell.length_b   1.000
_cell.length_c   1.000
_cell.angle_alpha   90.00
_cell.angle_beta   90.00
_cell.angle_gamma   90.00
#
_symmetry.space_group_name_H-M   'P 1'
#
loop_
_entity.id
_entity.type
_entity.pdbx_description
1 polymer ?
#
loop_
_entity_poly.entity_id
_entity_poly.type
_entity_poly.pdbx_seq_one_letter_code
_entity_poly.pdbx_strand_id
1 'polypeptide(L)'
;VGVSSFGAEEVQEFGLRRTAELLIGRVSRIHWYSLYDLPRAWPATTRHRETEGSAYYRHFYMGLLREDGSPKRALELFATYRSHLGICQWFNFEDHRLDDAVRWLRRLGVKHLRTGISWADSFRPNAEQWFDRQMNGLEEFEVTLTFCFTPEHRGIAPHYASPPLVLGEFAEFCARMTRRYAPQLSAMEAVSS
;
A
#
# COMPACT_ATOMS: atom_id res chain seq x y z
N VAL A 1 10.67 10.55 -9.44
CA VAL A 1 9.80 11.06 -8.35
C VAL A 1 8.46 11.37 -8.98
N GLY A 2 7.38 10.73 -8.49
CA GLY A 2 6.14 10.53 -9.24
C GLY A 2 5.30 11.79 -9.41
N VAL A 3 4.67 11.92 -10.58
CA VAL A 3 3.79 13.05 -10.90
C VAL A 3 2.59 13.16 -9.94
N SER A 4 2.27 12.09 -9.20
CA SER A 4 1.27 12.09 -8.12
C SER A 4 1.59 13.00 -6.93
N SER A 5 2.81 13.52 -6.79
CA SER A 5 3.22 14.32 -5.62
C SER A 5 2.99 15.83 -5.70
N PHE A 6 2.54 16.36 -6.86
CA PHE A 6 2.58 17.80 -7.13
C PHE A 6 1.39 18.62 -6.59
N GLY A 7 0.37 17.98 -5.99
CA GLY A 7 -0.81 18.67 -5.46
C GLY A 7 -1.79 19.18 -6.51
N ALA A 8 -1.30 19.59 -7.69
CA ALA A 8 -2.11 19.96 -8.85
C ALA A 8 -2.69 18.72 -9.54
N GLU A 9 -4.01 18.68 -9.69
CA GLU A 9 -4.72 17.55 -10.27
C GLU A 9 -4.50 17.41 -11.78
N GLU A 10 -4.26 18.51 -12.50
CA GLU A 10 -3.89 18.53 -13.92
C GLU A 10 -2.56 17.81 -14.15
N VAL A 11 -1.61 18.04 -13.24
CA VAL A 11 -0.29 17.42 -13.28
C VAL A 11 -0.45 15.92 -13.01
N GLN A 12 -1.21 15.55 -11.97
CA GLN A 12 -1.52 14.15 -11.67
C GLN A 12 -2.14 13.42 -12.87
N GLU A 13 -3.14 14.03 -13.51
CA GLU A 13 -3.83 13.51 -14.70
C GLU A 13 -2.87 13.33 -15.88
N PHE A 14 -2.07 14.35 -16.20
CA PHE A 14 -1.03 14.27 -17.24
C PHE A 14 -0.04 13.13 -16.95
N GLY A 15 0.45 13.05 -15.72
CA GLY A 15 1.41 12.04 -15.29
C GLY A 15 0.87 10.63 -15.40
N LEU A 16 -0.38 10.42 -15.01
CA LEU A 16 -1.06 9.14 -15.14
C LEU A 16 -1.14 8.73 -16.62
N ARG A 17 -1.57 9.64 -17.50
CA ARG A 17 -1.64 9.40 -18.94
C ARG A 17 -0.29 8.98 -19.52
N ARG A 18 0.76 9.76 -19.24
CA ARG A 18 2.12 9.46 -19.72
C ARG A 18 2.65 8.14 -19.18
N THR A 19 2.36 7.83 -17.92
CA THR A 19 2.77 6.56 -17.30
C THR A 19 2.12 5.38 -18.01
N ALA A 20 0.82 5.46 -18.27
CA ALA A 20 0.08 4.41 -18.98
C ALA A 20 0.63 4.20 -20.41
N GLU A 21 0.77 5.27 -21.19
CA GLU A 21 1.27 5.22 -22.57
C GLU A 21 2.69 4.62 -22.67
N LEU A 22 3.54 4.91 -21.70
CA LEU A 22 4.94 4.49 -21.73
C LEU A 22 5.14 3.06 -21.20
N LEU A 23 4.29 2.58 -20.30
CA LEU A 23 4.55 1.35 -19.55
C LEU A 23 3.58 0.20 -19.89
N ILE A 24 2.33 0.48 -20.23
CA ILE A 24 1.36 -0.59 -20.54
C ILE A 24 1.86 -1.39 -21.75
N GLY A 25 1.85 -2.72 -21.61
CA GLY A 25 2.37 -3.65 -22.61
C GLY A 25 3.89 -3.80 -22.64
N ARG A 26 4.64 -3.04 -21.83
CA ARG A 26 6.12 -3.12 -21.76
C ARG A 26 6.67 -3.68 -20.46
N VAL A 27 5.89 -3.59 -19.39
CA VAL A 27 6.24 -4.14 -18.08
C VAL A 27 5.12 -5.04 -17.57
N SER A 28 5.48 -6.02 -16.74
CA SER A 28 4.52 -7.01 -16.24
C SER A 28 3.55 -6.46 -15.20
N ARG A 29 3.96 -5.44 -14.43
CA ARG A 29 3.12 -4.86 -13.36
C ARG A 29 3.43 -3.38 -13.14
N ILE A 30 2.39 -2.58 -13.03
CA ILE A 30 2.45 -1.14 -12.76
C ILE A 30 1.56 -0.86 -11.54
N HIS A 31 2.04 -0.08 -10.58
CA HIS A 31 1.22 0.39 -9.47
C HIS A 31 1.20 1.92 -9.43
N TRP A 32 0.00 2.49 -9.42
CA TRP A 32 -0.18 3.89 -9.10
C TRP A 32 -0.19 4.06 -7.58
N TYR A 33 0.58 5.03 -7.08
CA TYR A 33 0.63 5.36 -5.65
C TYR A 33 0.01 6.75 -5.45
N SER A 34 -1.15 6.90 -4.82
CA SER A 34 -1.99 5.94 -4.04
C SER A 34 -3.48 5.97 -4.41
N LEU A 35 -4.32 5.21 -3.70
CA LEU A 35 -5.79 5.36 -3.80
C LEU A 35 -6.26 6.59 -3.02
N TYR A 36 -5.92 6.70 -1.74
CA TYR A 36 -6.28 7.83 -0.88
C TYR A 36 -5.09 8.74 -0.63
N ASP A 37 -5.36 10.03 -0.52
CA ASP A 37 -4.49 10.93 0.22
C ASP A 37 -4.34 10.46 1.67
N LEU A 38 -3.14 10.63 2.21
CA LEU A 38 -2.95 10.46 3.64
C LEU A 38 -3.75 11.56 4.37
N PRO A 39 -4.49 11.24 5.44
CA PRO A 39 -5.16 12.27 6.21
C PRO A 39 -4.15 13.24 6.85
N ARG A 40 -4.44 14.54 6.80
CA ARG A 40 -3.53 15.57 7.38
C ARG A 40 -3.37 15.45 8.88
N ALA A 41 -4.38 14.90 9.55
CA ALA A 41 -4.38 14.62 10.97
C ALA A 41 -3.49 13.42 11.34
N TRP A 42 -3.06 12.61 10.37
CA TRP A 42 -2.25 11.43 10.61
C TRP A 42 -0.76 11.74 10.38
N PRO A 43 0.14 11.23 11.24
CA PRO A 43 1.56 11.37 10.98
C PRO A 43 1.90 10.62 9.68
N ALA A 44 2.67 11.26 8.79
CA ALA A 44 3.33 10.53 7.72
C ALA A 44 4.36 9.61 8.38
N THR A 45 4.01 8.33 8.55
CA THR A 45 4.74 7.26 9.24
C THR A 45 6.10 6.93 8.64
N THR A 46 6.70 7.80 7.83
CA THR A 46 8.04 7.61 7.27
C THR A 46 9.02 8.76 7.48
N ARG A 47 8.61 9.97 7.94
CA ARG A 47 9.44 11.19 7.74
C ARG A 47 9.23 12.27 8.81
N HIS A 48 10.31 12.88 9.28
CA HIS A 48 10.28 14.04 10.18
C HIS A 48 9.94 15.34 9.40
N ARG A 49 9.00 16.11 9.92
CA ARG A 49 8.41 17.31 9.29
C ARG A 49 9.42 18.45 9.02
N GLU A 50 10.51 18.51 9.79
CA GLU A 50 11.47 19.62 9.77
C GLU A 50 12.71 19.37 8.90
N THR A 51 13.01 18.11 8.55
CA THR A 51 14.26 17.73 7.88
C THR A 51 14.12 17.42 6.39
N GLU A 52 12.90 17.26 5.86
CA GLU A 52 12.70 16.71 4.50
C GLU A 52 11.91 17.59 3.50
N GLY A 53 11.48 18.79 3.89
CA GLY A 53 10.84 19.73 2.97
C GLY A 53 9.65 19.15 2.19
N SER A 54 9.64 19.29 0.86
CA SER A 54 8.51 18.90 -0.01
C SER A 54 8.20 17.40 -0.05
N ALA A 55 9.13 16.54 0.37
CA ALA A 55 8.94 15.09 0.40
C ALA A 55 7.96 14.62 1.50
N TYR A 56 7.74 15.43 2.54
CA TYR A 56 6.73 15.19 3.56
C TYR A 56 5.32 15.46 3.03
N TYR A 57 5.14 16.60 2.35
CA TYR A 57 3.82 17.08 1.94
C TYR A 57 3.17 16.25 0.84
N ARG A 58 3.97 15.56 0.01
CA ARG A 58 3.44 14.77 -1.10
C ARG A 58 2.40 13.74 -0.67
N HIS A 59 2.55 13.13 0.49
CA HIS A 59 1.69 12.05 0.98
C HIS A 59 0.23 12.49 1.13
N PHE A 60 0.00 13.78 1.37
CA PHE A 60 -1.34 14.39 1.47
C PHE A 60 -1.99 14.66 0.11
N TYR A 61 -1.32 14.35 -1.01
CA TYR A 61 -1.81 14.64 -2.36
C TYR A 61 -1.66 13.48 -3.36
N MET A 62 -1.13 12.33 -2.94
CA MET A 62 -0.83 11.20 -3.84
C MET A 62 -2.06 10.45 -4.35
N GLY A 63 -3.18 10.51 -3.61
CA GLY A 63 -4.37 9.71 -3.87
C GLY A 63 -5.09 10.11 -5.15
N LEU A 64 -5.78 9.16 -5.76
CA LEU A 64 -6.85 9.41 -6.73
C LEU A 64 -8.14 9.90 -6.03
N LEU A 65 -8.23 9.66 -4.72
CA LEU A 65 -9.23 10.16 -3.81
C LEU A 65 -8.57 11.10 -2.80
N ARG A 66 -9.31 12.11 -2.35
CA ARG A 66 -8.91 12.95 -1.20
C ARG A 66 -9.06 12.18 0.11
N GLU A 67 -8.63 12.77 1.21
CA GLU A 67 -8.68 12.13 2.54
C GLU A 67 -10.10 11.73 2.97
N ASP A 68 -11.12 12.48 2.49
CA ASP A 68 -12.54 12.24 2.71
C ASP A 68 -13.19 11.25 1.72
N GLY A 69 -12.42 10.70 0.78
CA GLY A 69 -12.91 9.80 -0.25
C GLY A 69 -13.55 10.47 -1.47
N SER A 70 -13.57 11.81 -1.54
CA SER A 70 -14.03 12.52 -2.74
C SER A 70 -13.06 12.30 -3.92
N PRO A 71 -13.57 12.11 -5.15
CA PRO A 71 -12.73 11.81 -6.30
C PRO A 71 -11.94 13.02 -6.79
N LYS A 72 -10.70 12.78 -7.25
CA LYS A 72 -9.89 13.74 -8.02
C LYS A 72 -10.02 13.50 -9.52
N ARG A 73 -9.63 14.50 -10.33
CA ARG A 73 -9.70 14.46 -11.80
C ARG A 73 -9.09 13.20 -12.41
N ALA A 74 -7.94 12.76 -11.90
CA ALA A 74 -7.22 11.60 -12.44
C ALA A 74 -7.97 10.26 -12.21
N LEU A 75 -8.96 10.19 -11.32
CA LEU A 75 -9.70 8.96 -11.03
C LEU A 75 -10.44 8.42 -12.26
N GLU A 76 -11.13 9.31 -12.98
CA GLU A 76 -11.90 8.91 -14.17
C GLU A 76 -10.98 8.36 -15.25
N LEU A 77 -9.85 9.03 -15.48
CA LEU A 77 -8.81 8.56 -16.40
C LEU A 77 -8.24 7.21 -15.96
N PHE A 78 -7.93 7.01 -14.67
CA PHE A 78 -7.43 5.75 -14.14
C PHE A 78 -8.37 4.59 -14.46
N ALA A 79 -9.68 4.80 -14.28
CA ALA A 79 -10.70 3.80 -14.57
C ALA A 79 -10.73 3.37 -16.03
N THR A 80 -10.20 4.14 -16.97
CA THR A 80 -10.09 3.74 -18.39
C THR A 80 -9.00 2.71 -18.64
N TYR A 81 -7.95 2.68 -17.81
CA TYR A 81 -6.84 1.73 -17.95
C TYR A 81 -7.14 0.37 -17.34
N ARG A 82 -8.11 0.27 -16.42
CA ARG A 82 -8.56 -0.98 -15.77
C ARG A 82 -7.37 -1.85 -15.33
N SER A 83 -7.52 -3.17 -15.37
CA SER A 83 -6.57 -4.21 -14.93
C SER A 83 -5.10 -4.04 -15.35
N HIS A 84 -4.78 -3.14 -16.30
CA HIS A 84 -3.41 -2.79 -16.66
C HIS A 84 -2.67 -1.99 -15.57
N LEU A 85 -3.39 -1.25 -14.72
CA LEU A 85 -2.81 -0.50 -13.61
C LEU A 85 -3.29 -1.04 -12.26
N GLY A 86 -2.34 -1.42 -11.43
CA GLY A 86 -2.56 -1.71 -10.02
C GLY A 86 -2.54 -0.45 -9.15
N ILE A 87 -2.85 -0.63 -7.87
CA ILE A 87 -2.77 0.42 -6.86
C ILE A 87 -1.76 0.02 -5.78
N CYS A 88 -0.97 0.97 -5.30
CA CYS A 88 -0.28 0.86 -4.03
C CYS A 88 -1.08 1.63 -2.97
N GLN A 89 -1.64 0.96 -1.98
CA GLN A 89 -2.37 1.61 -0.88
C GLN A 89 -1.91 1.01 0.44
N TRP A 90 -1.48 1.88 1.35
CA TRP A 90 -1.15 1.49 2.72
C TRP A 90 -2.36 1.75 3.61
N PHE A 91 -2.68 0.80 4.46
CA PHE A 91 -3.70 0.96 5.49
C PHE A 91 -2.99 1.05 6.83
N ASN A 92 -3.31 2.10 7.59
CA ASN A 92 -2.85 2.17 8.97
C ASN A 92 -3.57 1.10 9.82
N PHE A 93 -3.02 0.81 10.99
CA PHE A 93 -3.70 -0.05 11.95
C PHE A 93 -5.12 0.44 12.22
N GLU A 94 -6.10 -0.45 12.10
CA GLU A 94 -7.53 -0.14 12.26
C GLU A 94 -8.04 1.01 11.36
N ASP A 95 -7.49 1.16 10.15
CA ASP A 95 -7.97 2.15 9.18
C ASP A 95 -9.44 1.87 8.81
N HIS A 96 -10.33 2.75 9.31
CA HIS A 96 -11.77 2.70 9.08
C HIS A 96 -12.14 2.76 7.58
N ARG A 97 -11.24 3.22 6.72
CA ARG A 97 -11.48 3.35 5.27
C ARG A 97 -11.30 2.04 4.51
N LEU A 98 -10.91 0.94 5.16
CA LEU A 98 -10.65 -0.34 4.47
C LEU A 98 -11.83 -0.76 3.57
N ASP A 99 -13.05 -0.78 4.11
CA ASP A 99 -14.21 -1.29 3.38
C ASP A 99 -14.56 -0.38 2.18
N ASP A 100 -14.41 0.92 2.35
CA ASP A 100 -14.63 1.92 1.31
C ASP A 100 -13.56 1.83 0.22
N ALA A 101 -12.31 1.62 0.62
CA ALA A 101 -11.19 1.40 -0.27
C ALA A 101 -11.41 0.16 -1.13
N VAL A 102 -11.82 -0.96 -0.54
CA VAL A 102 -12.15 -2.20 -1.27
C VAL A 102 -13.25 -1.94 -2.32
N ARG A 103 -14.32 -1.23 -1.95
CA ARG A 103 -15.38 -0.87 -2.91
C ARG A 103 -14.86 -0.01 -4.07
N TRP A 104 -13.97 0.95 -3.78
CA TRP A 104 -13.34 1.76 -4.82
C TRP A 104 -12.40 0.96 -5.73
N LEU A 105 -11.53 0.12 -5.17
CA LEU A 105 -10.63 -0.74 -5.94
C LEU A 105 -11.41 -1.63 -6.91
N ARG A 106 -12.52 -2.23 -6.44
CA ARG A 106 -13.45 -3.00 -7.27
C ARG A 106 -14.07 -2.14 -8.37
N ARG A 107 -14.59 -0.95 -8.02
CA ARG A 107 -15.18 -0.01 -9.00
C ARG A 107 -14.19 0.43 -10.07
N LEU A 108 -12.92 0.59 -9.71
CA LEU A 108 -11.84 0.95 -10.63
C LEU A 108 -11.34 -0.24 -11.47
N GLY A 109 -11.74 -1.47 -11.14
CA GLY A 109 -11.30 -2.68 -11.83
C GLY A 109 -9.83 -2.99 -11.57
N VAL A 110 -9.33 -2.64 -10.38
CA VAL A 110 -7.96 -2.94 -9.95
C VAL A 110 -7.82 -4.44 -9.79
N LYS A 111 -6.76 -5.00 -10.38
CA LYS A 111 -6.39 -6.41 -10.24
C LYS A 111 -5.21 -6.60 -9.30
N HIS A 112 -4.15 -5.80 -9.46
CA HIS A 112 -2.94 -5.88 -8.63
C HIS A 112 -2.98 -4.82 -7.54
N LEU A 113 -2.83 -5.24 -6.29
CA LEU A 113 -2.80 -4.35 -5.14
C LEU A 113 -1.48 -4.53 -4.40
N ARG A 114 -0.78 -3.43 -4.09
CA ARG A 114 0.36 -3.44 -3.19
C ARG A 114 -0.02 -2.77 -1.88
N THR A 115 0.24 -3.46 -0.77
CA THR A 115 0.00 -2.96 0.59
C THR A 115 1.07 -3.51 1.55
N GLY A 116 0.87 -3.40 2.86
CA GLY A 116 1.78 -4.01 3.82
C GLY A 116 1.23 -4.18 5.23
N ILE A 117 1.90 -5.06 5.97
CA ILE A 117 1.68 -5.35 7.39
C ILE A 117 2.91 -4.91 8.18
N SER A 118 2.66 -4.23 9.28
CA SER A 118 3.68 -3.64 10.15
C SER A 118 4.10 -4.61 11.25
N TRP A 119 5.40 -4.85 11.41
CA TRP A 119 5.94 -5.61 12.53
C TRP A 119 5.72 -4.85 13.85
N ALA A 120 5.88 -3.53 13.83
CA ALA A 120 5.55 -2.66 14.97
C ALA A 120 4.09 -2.85 15.44
N ASP A 121 3.14 -2.95 14.52
CA ASP A 121 1.72 -3.11 14.88
C ASP A 121 1.42 -4.49 15.46
N SER A 122 2.29 -5.50 15.28
CA SER A 122 2.13 -6.82 15.92
C SER A 122 2.16 -6.78 17.45
N PHE A 123 2.65 -5.68 18.04
CA PHE A 123 2.68 -5.45 19.48
C PHE A 123 1.47 -4.67 20.00
N ARG A 124 0.53 -4.28 19.12
CA ARG A 124 -0.73 -3.67 19.53
C ARG A 124 -1.74 -4.73 19.98
N PRO A 125 -2.67 -4.39 20.88
CA PRO A 125 -3.83 -5.23 21.15
C PRO A 125 -4.57 -5.59 19.86
N ASN A 126 -5.08 -6.82 19.77
CA ASN A 126 -5.86 -7.32 18.63
C ASN A 126 -5.15 -7.28 17.26
N ALA A 127 -3.82 -7.21 17.23
CA ALA A 127 -3.08 -7.05 15.97
C ALA A 127 -3.38 -8.13 14.92
N GLU A 128 -3.44 -9.39 15.33
CA GLU A 128 -3.76 -10.50 14.43
C GLU A 128 -5.18 -10.39 13.86
N GLN A 129 -6.16 -9.99 14.68
CA GLN A 129 -7.55 -9.80 14.21
C GLN A 129 -7.64 -8.69 13.17
N TRP A 130 -6.89 -7.59 13.36
CA TRP A 130 -6.81 -6.53 12.36
C TRP A 130 -6.16 -7.02 11.05
N PHE A 131 -5.04 -7.74 11.15
CA PHE A 131 -4.34 -8.27 9.98
C PHE A 131 -5.23 -9.26 9.21
N ASP A 132 -5.96 -10.13 9.90
CA ASP A 132 -6.94 -11.03 9.29
C ASP A 132 -8.03 -10.26 8.57
N ARG A 133 -8.63 -9.26 9.23
CA ARG A 133 -9.66 -8.42 8.62
C ARG A 133 -9.15 -7.75 7.34
N GLN A 134 -7.94 -7.19 7.39
CA GLN A 134 -7.32 -6.56 6.23
C GLN A 134 -7.13 -7.58 5.11
N MET A 135 -6.49 -8.72 5.38
CA MET A 135 -6.17 -9.69 4.33
C MET A 135 -7.40 -10.36 3.75
N ASN A 136 -8.41 -10.67 4.56
CA ASN A 136 -9.70 -11.20 4.08
C ASN A 136 -10.44 -10.17 3.20
N GLY A 137 -10.43 -8.89 3.59
CA GLY A 137 -11.05 -7.84 2.77
C GLY A 137 -10.34 -7.61 1.43
N LEU A 138 -9.09 -8.05 1.30
CA LEU A 138 -8.26 -7.89 0.11
C LEU A 138 -8.09 -9.18 -0.70
N GLU A 139 -8.74 -10.28 -0.31
CA GLU A 139 -8.58 -11.61 -0.92
C GLU A 139 -8.92 -11.63 -2.42
N GLU A 140 -9.84 -10.77 -2.88
CA GLU A 140 -10.23 -10.69 -4.29
C GLU A 140 -9.15 -10.09 -5.21
N PHE A 141 -8.09 -9.50 -4.66
CA PHE A 141 -7.01 -8.85 -5.41
C PHE A 141 -5.73 -9.71 -5.45
N GLU A 142 -4.93 -9.56 -6.50
CA GLU A 142 -3.56 -10.09 -6.51
C GLU A 142 -2.66 -9.20 -5.65
N VAL A 143 -2.54 -9.54 -4.36
CA VAL A 143 -1.82 -8.73 -3.38
C VAL A 143 -0.30 -8.98 -3.42
N THR A 144 0.46 -7.90 -3.57
CA THR A 144 1.89 -7.84 -3.22
C THR A 144 2.02 -7.26 -1.82
N LEU A 145 2.28 -8.12 -0.84
CA LEU A 145 2.35 -7.74 0.57
C LEU A 145 3.77 -7.36 0.98
N THR A 146 3.94 -6.18 1.59
CA THR A 146 5.21 -5.70 2.12
C THR A 146 5.22 -5.84 3.65
N PHE A 147 6.25 -6.46 4.22
CA PHE A 147 6.48 -6.44 5.66
C PHE A 147 7.37 -5.26 6.02
N CYS A 148 6.94 -4.42 6.96
CA CYS A 148 7.60 -3.15 7.25
C CYS A 148 7.58 -2.78 8.74
N PHE A 149 8.30 -1.72 9.08
CA PHE A 149 8.33 -1.03 10.38
C PHE A 149 8.80 -1.87 11.58
N THR A 150 9.94 -1.48 12.16
CA THR A 150 10.48 -2.04 13.40
C THR A 150 9.73 -1.49 14.62
N PRO A 151 9.28 -2.31 15.58
CA PRO A 151 8.77 -1.80 16.86
C PRO A 151 9.84 -0.95 17.56
N GLU A 152 9.47 0.20 18.14
CA GLU A 152 10.44 1.14 18.73
C GLU A 152 11.38 0.47 19.76
N HIS A 153 10.83 -0.39 20.61
CA HIS A 153 11.60 -1.14 21.62
C HIS A 153 12.45 -2.29 21.06
N ARG A 154 12.36 -2.57 19.74
CA ARG A 154 13.12 -3.60 19.03
C ARG A 154 14.04 -3.02 17.95
N GLY A 155 14.14 -1.69 17.84
CA GLY A 155 15.09 -1.02 16.95
C GLY A 155 16.42 -0.73 17.65
N ILE A 156 17.49 -0.57 16.86
CA ILE A 156 18.77 -0.02 17.37
C ILE A 156 18.56 1.39 17.94
N ALA A 157 17.67 2.16 17.31
CA ALA A 157 17.12 3.41 17.82
C ALA A 157 15.59 3.25 17.96
N PRO A 158 14.93 3.98 18.88
CA PRO A 158 13.48 3.92 19.08
C PRO A 158 12.73 4.62 17.96
N HIS A 159 12.81 4.06 16.75
CA HIS A 159 12.22 4.62 15.54
C HIS A 159 11.82 3.48 14.60
N TYR A 160 10.65 3.59 13.96
CA TYR A 160 10.09 2.52 13.12
C TYR A 160 10.91 2.19 11.87
N ALA A 161 11.76 3.11 11.42
CA ALA A 161 12.69 2.90 10.31
C ALA A 161 14.07 2.37 10.77
N SER A 162 14.27 2.20 12.07
CA SER A 162 15.53 1.68 12.60
C SER A 162 15.70 0.21 12.23
N PRO A 163 16.93 -0.26 11.95
CA PRO A 163 17.20 -1.69 11.82
C PRO A 163 16.78 -2.45 13.09
N PRO A 164 16.33 -3.71 12.96
CA PRO A 164 16.05 -4.56 14.11
C PRO A 164 17.30 -4.76 14.98
N LEU A 165 17.13 -4.68 16.30
CA LEU A 165 18.16 -5.04 17.28
C LEU A 165 18.54 -6.53 17.17
N VAL A 166 17.53 -7.38 16.94
CA VAL A 166 17.68 -8.82 16.73
C VAL A 166 17.05 -9.18 15.38
N LEU A 167 17.90 -9.48 14.39
CA LEU A 167 17.46 -9.79 13.02
C LEU A 167 16.51 -11.01 12.97
N GLY A 168 16.73 -11.99 13.84
CA GLY A 168 15.93 -13.21 13.92
C GLY A 168 14.45 -12.96 14.17
N GLU A 169 14.09 -11.95 14.97
CA GLU A 169 12.68 -11.69 15.29
C GLU A 169 11.91 -11.09 14.13
N PHE A 170 12.55 -10.21 13.35
CA PHE A 170 11.94 -9.72 12.12
C PHE A 170 11.78 -10.86 11.11
N ALA A 171 12.77 -11.76 11.02
CA ALA A 171 12.67 -12.95 10.17
C ALA A 171 11.53 -13.89 10.62
N GLU A 172 11.35 -14.09 11.93
CA GLU A 172 10.24 -14.86 12.50
C GLU A 172 8.89 -14.22 12.21
N PHE A 173 8.78 -12.90 12.34
CA PHE A 173 7.59 -12.15 11.96
C PHE A 173 7.26 -12.37 10.47
N CYS A 174 8.22 -12.17 9.57
CA CYS A 174 8.05 -12.40 8.13
C CYS A 174 7.60 -13.83 7.84
N ALA A 175 8.21 -14.82 8.49
CA ALA A 175 7.85 -16.23 8.32
C ALA A 175 6.43 -16.53 8.82
N ARG A 176 6.03 -15.96 9.97
CA ARG A 176 4.68 -16.11 10.52
C ARG A 176 3.62 -15.50 9.61
N MET A 177 3.83 -14.27 9.13
CA MET A 177 2.89 -13.60 8.23
C MET A 177 2.81 -14.30 6.86
N THR A 178 3.93 -14.80 6.34
CA THR A 178 3.96 -15.59 5.10
C THR A 178 3.15 -16.87 5.25
N ARG A 179 3.37 -17.66 6.32
CA ARG A 179 2.59 -18.88 6.57
C ARG A 179 1.09 -18.62 6.69
N ARG A 180 0.71 -17.46 7.20
CA ARG A 180 -0.69 -17.10 7.45
C ARG A 180 -1.40 -16.58 6.21
N TYR A 181 -0.75 -15.74 5.40
CA TYR A 181 -1.41 -14.97 4.33
C TYR A 181 -0.91 -15.28 2.92
N ALA A 182 0.19 -16.00 2.76
CA ALA A 182 0.52 -16.53 1.44
C ALA A 182 -0.49 -17.62 1.09
N PRO A 183 -0.92 -17.72 -0.18
CA PRO A 183 -1.67 -18.87 -0.65
C PRO A 183 -0.91 -20.13 -0.26
N GLN A 184 -1.59 -21.07 0.41
CA GLN A 184 -1.04 -22.41 0.52
C GLN A 184 -0.87 -22.89 -0.92
N LEU A 185 0.36 -23.26 -1.29
CA LEU A 185 0.56 -24.02 -2.51
C LEU A 185 -0.26 -25.30 -2.32
N SER A 186 -1.50 -25.33 -2.80
CA SER A 186 -2.15 -26.58 -3.15
C SER A 186 -1.13 -27.27 -4.04
N ALA A 187 -0.72 -28.47 -3.63
CA ALA A 187 0.25 -29.27 -4.37
C ALA A 187 -0.22 -29.42 -5.82
N MET A 188 0.22 -28.52 -6.69
CA MET A 188 -0.06 -28.54 -8.10
C MET A 188 1.14 -29.22 -8.73
N GLU A 189 0.87 -30.37 -9.35
CA GLU A 189 1.67 -30.94 -10.44
C GLU A 189 3.00 -31.60 -10.04
N ALA A 190 3.00 -32.40 -8.97
CA ALA A 190 3.76 -33.64 -9.03
C ALA A 190 2.95 -34.65 -9.88
N VAL A 191 3.51 -35.06 -11.02
CA VAL A 191 2.96 -36.00 -12.02
C VAL A 191 2.05 -35.37 -13.10
N SER A 192 2.65 -34.52 -13.94
CA SER A 192 2.44 -34.65 -15.39
C SER A 192 3.70 -35.26 -16.01
N SER A 193 3.73 -36.60 -16.11
CA SER A 193 4.50 -37.42 -17.06
C SER A 193 3.97 -38.84 -17.02
#